data_AF-A0A539CYZ7-F1
#
_entry.id   AF-A0A539CYZ7-F1
#
_cell.length_a   1.000
_cell.length_b   1.000
_cell.length_c   1.000
_cell.angle_alpha   90.00
_cell.angle_beta   90.00
_cell.angle_gamma   90.00
#
_symmetry.space_group_name_H-M   'P 1'
#
loop_
_entity.id
_entity.type
_entity.pdbx_description
1 polymer ?
#
loop_
_entity_poly.entity_id
_entity_poly.type
_entity_poly.pdbx_seq_one_letter_code
_entity_poly.pdbx_strand_id
1 'polypeptide(L)' 'GAGGRNFDDALARAKMAQAFGRLIRRADDKGVFVMLDAAAPTRLFASLPPGTEVQRMGLAEAVELVGAFLKPD' A
#
# COMPACT_ATOMS: atom_id res chain seq x y z
N GLY A 1 17.47 -14.33 -18.21
CA GLY A 1 17.34 -13.10 -19.03
C GLY A 1 16.61 -12.02 -18.25
N ALA A 2 16.98 -10.76 -18.42
CA ALA A 2 16.42 -9.61 -17.69
C ALA A 2 14.93 -9.29 -18.02
N GLY A 3 14.36 -9.91 -19.07
CA GLY A 3 12.97 -9.68 -19.49
C GLY A 3 11.89 -10.17 -18.53
N GLY A 4 12.14 -11.27 -17.79
CA GLY A 4 11.16 -11.80 -16.81
C GLY A 4 10.94 -10.86 -15.63
N ARG A 5 12.02 -10.30 -15.07
CA ARG A 5 11.97 -9.38 -13.92
C ARG A 5 11.16 -8.11 -14.20
N ASN A 6 11.30 -7.53 -15.40
CA ASN A 6 10.57 -6.30 -15.73
C ASN A 6 9.07 -6.55 -15.94
N PHE A 7 8.71 -7.71 -16.51
CA PHE A 7 7.32 -8.12 -16.66
C PHE A 7 6.67 -8.41 -15.29
N ASP A 8 7.40 -9.10 -14.42
CA ASP A 8 6.98 -9.37 -13.04
C ASP A 8 6.77 -8.07 -12.24
N ASP A 9 7.67 -7.09 -12.40
CA ASP A 9 7.56 -5.78 -11.75
C ASP A 9 6.31 -5.00 -12.24
N ALA A 10 6.04 -4.99 -13.55
CA ALA A 10 4.87 -4.32 -14.09
C ALA A 10 3.57 -4.96 -13.60
N LEU A 11 3.53 -6.30 -13.54
CA LEU A 11 2.38 -7.04 -13.01
C LEU A 11 2.18 -6.79 -11.51
N ALA A 12 3.26 -6.77 -10.72
CA ALA A 12 3.19 -6.49 -9.29
C ALA A 12 2.67 -5.08 -9.01
N ARG A 13 3.16 -4.08 -9.74
CA ARG A 13 2.65 -2.70 -9.67
C ARG A 13 1.17 -2.60 -10.04
N ALA A 14 0.75 -3.28 -11.11
CA ALA A 14 -0.66 -3.28 -11.53
C ALA A 14 -1.57 -3.90 -10.45
N LYS A 15 -1.15 -5.02 -9.85
CA LYS A 15 -1.88 -5.64 -8.74
C LYS A 15 -1.95 -4.74 -7.51
N MET A 16 -0.86 -4.06 -7.16
CA MET A 16 -0.87 -3.11 -6.04
C MET A 16 -1.79 -1.93 -6.30
N ALA A 17 -1.72 -1.32 -7.50
CA ALA A 17 -2.62 -0.22 -7.87
C ALA A 17 -4.08 -0.65 -7.81
N GLN A 18 -4.40 -1.86 -8.28
CA GLN A 18 -5.74 -2.43 -8.19
C GLN A 18 -6.18 -2.65 -6.73
N ALA A 19 -5.32 -3.24 -5.90
CA ALA A 19 -5.62 -3.49 -4.49
C ALA A 19 -5.84 -2.18 -3.72
N PHE A 20 -5.00 -1.18 -3.95
CA PHE A 20 -5.15 0.16 -3.40
C PHE A 20 -6.42 0.84 -3.91
N GLY A 21 -6.76 0.70 -5.20
CA GLY A 21 -7.98 1.26 -5.78
C GLY A 21 -9.28 0.74 -5.15
N ARG A 22 -9.25 -0.42 -4.47
CA ARG A 22 -10.40 -0.91 -3.69
C ARG A 22 -10.61 -0.15 -2.38
N LEU A 23 -9.62 0.62 -1.93
CA LEU A 23 -9.68 1.43 -0.71
C LEU A 23 -10.41 2.76 -0.94
N ILE A 24 -10.23 3.39 -2.11
CA ILE A 24 -10.85 4.68 -2.45
C ILE A 24 -12.23 4.41 -3.06
N ARG A 25 -13.27 4.39 -2.22
CA ARG A 25 -14.67 4.22 -2.67
C ARG A 25 -15.33 5.55 -3.04
N ARG A 26 -15.09 6.60 -2.24
CA ARG A 26 -15.67 7.95 -2.36
C ARG A 26 -14.70 8.99 -1.80
N ALA A 27 -14.90 10.27 -2.11
CA ALA A 27 -13.99 11.35 -1.73
C ALA A 27 -13.88 11.58 -0.20
N ASP A 28 -14.89 11.14 0.54
CA ASP A 28 -15.02 11.26 1.99
C ASP A 28 -14.62 9.98 2.75
N ASP A 29 -14.19 8.94 2.04
CA ASP A 29 -13.78 7.69 2.67
C ASP A 29 -12.38 7.76 3.27
N LYS A 30 -12.26 7.33 4.52
CA LYS A 30 -10.97 7.06 5.19
C LYS A 30 -10.64 5.58 5.05
N GLY A 31 -9.39 5.25 4.73
CA GLY A 31 -8.93 3.87 4.63
C GLY A 31 -7.43 3.73 4.81
N VAL A 32 -6.98 2.53 5.19
CA VAL A 32 -5.55 2.20 5.31
C VAL A 32 -5.21 1.00 4.45
N PHE A 33 -4.09 1.07 3.73
CA PHE A 33 -3.50 -0.05 3.01
C PHE A 33 -2.29 -0.60 3.79
N VAL A 34 -2.37 -1.86 4.23
CA VAL A 34 -1.32 -2.50 5.03
C VAL A 34 -0.64 -3.59 4.20
N MET A 35 0.69 -3.57 4.14
CA MET A 35 1.49 -4.65 3.55
C MET A 35 2.31 -5.33 4.64
N LEU A 36 2.02 -6.62 4.86
CA LEU A 36 2.71 -7.46 5.84
C LEU A 36 3.88 -8.18 5.17
N ASP A 37 4.97 -7.45 4.93
CA ASP A 37 6.19 -8.00 4.33
C ASP A 37 7.44 -7.31 4.88
N ALA A 38 8.33 -8.08 5.52
CA ALA A 38 9.60 -7.59 6.05
C ALA A 38 10.59 -7.19 4.94
N ALA A 39 10.44 -7.77 3.74
CA ALA A 39 11.29 -7.52 2.58
C ALA A 39 10.57 -6.66 1.51
N ALA A 40 9.51 -5.95 1.89
CA ALA A 40 8.71 -5.11 1.00
C ALA A 40 9.59 -4.23 0.09
N PRO A 41 9.63 -4.50 -1.24
CA PRO A 41 10.48 -3.79 -2.17
C PRO A 41 10.01 -2.33 -2.29
N THR A 42 10.90 -1.37 -2.00
CA THR A 42 10.60 0.07 -2.15
C THR A 42 10.13 0.45 -3.55
N ARG A 43 10.58 -0.30 -4.56
CA ARG A 43 10.22 -0.11 -5.96
C ARG A 43 8.72 -0.26 -6.20
N LEU A 44 8.06 -1.15 -5.46
CA LEU A 44 6.62 -1.34 -5.57
C LEU A 44 5.87 -0.07 -5.14
N PHE A 45 6.34 0.65 -4.12
CA PHE A 45 5.67 1.88 -3.63
C PHE A 45 5.54 2.98 -4.69
N ALA A 46 6.39 3.00 -5.71
CA ALA A 46 6.25 3.95 -6.81
C ALA A 46 4.99 3.71 -7.68
N SER A 47 4.19 2.66 -7.45
CA SER A 47 2.86 2.50 -8.05
C SER A 47 1.71 3.07 -7.21
N LEU A 48 1.99 3.64 -6.03
CA LEU A 48 0.96 4.27 -5.20
C LEU A 48 0.59 5.65 -5.75
N PRO A 49 -0.64 6.13 -5.54
CA PRO A 49 -1.03 7.47 -5.95
C PRO A 49 -0.11 8.56 -5.36
N PRO A 50 0.10 9.68 -6.06
CA PRO A 50 0.84 10.82 -5.53
C PRO A 50 0.27 11.29 -4.19
N GLY A 51 1.16 11.59 -3.24
CA GLY A 51 0.77 12.00 -1.89
C GLY A 51 0.44 10.85 -0.93
N THR A 52 0.52 9.59 -1.36
CA THR A 52 0.41 8.45 -0.45
C THR A 52 1.64 8.38 0.47
N GLU A 53 1.43 8.58 1.76
CA GLU A 53 2.47 8.42 2.76
C GLU A 53 2.78 6.93 2.98
N VAL A 54 4.06 6.56 3.00
CA VAL A 54 4.51 5.19 3.28
C VAL A 54 5.23 5.16 4.62
N GLN A 55 4.66 4.47 5.60
CA GLN A 55 5.23 4.31 6.92
C GLN A 55 5.75 2.87 7.09
N ARG A 56 6.97 2.72 7.61
CA ARG A 56 7.59 1.42 7.94
C ARG A 56 7.66 1.29 9.45
N MET A 57 7.00 0.27 9.99
CA MET A 57 6.85 0.08 11.42
C MET A 57 6.61 -1.38 11.79
N GLY A 58 6.64 -1.69 13.07
CA GLY A 58 6.25 -3.00 13.59
C GLY A 58 4.74 -3.22 13.52
N LEU A 59 4.32 -4.49 13.55
CA LEU A 59 2.90 -4.85 13.49
C LEU A 59 2.08 -4.26 14.65
N ALA A 60 2.64 -4.24 15.86
CA ALA A 60 1.94 -3.69 17.04
C ALA A 60 1.63 -2.19 16.87
N GLU A 61 2.62 -1.40 16.44
CA GLU A 61 2.46 0.03 16.15
C GLU A 61 1.45 0.27 15.02
N ALA A 62 1.50 -0.55 13.96
CA ALA A 62 0.53 -0.47 12.87
C ALA A 62 -0.91 -0.69 13.34
N VAL A 63 -1.13 -1.67 14.22
CA VAL A 63 -2.46 -1.94 14.79
C VAL A 63 -2.98 -0.74 15.58
N GLU A 64 -2.14 -0.13 16.42
CA GLU A 64 -2.51 1.04 17.21
C GLU A 64 -2.86 2.25 16.34
N LEU A 65 -2.00 2.58 15.36
CA LEU A 65 -2.21 3.73 14.47
C LEU A 65 -3.43 3.55 13.56
N VAL A 66 -3.63 2.35 13.00
CA VAL A 66 -4.82 2.06 12.17
C VAL A 66 -6.09 2.17 13.01
N GLY A 67 -6.07 1.65 14.23
CA GLY A 67 -7.19 1.76 15.16
C GLY A 67 -7.53 3.21 15.51
N ALA A 68 -6.53 4.06 15.69
CA ALA A 68 -6.73 5.50 15.92
C ALA A 68 -7.28 6.21 14.67
N PHE A 69 -6.71 5.94 13.48
CA PHE A 69 -7.08 6.61 12.23
C PHE A 69 -8.50 6.31 11.75
N LEU A 70 -8.98 5.07 11.96
CA LEU A 70 -10.30 4.64 11.51
C LEU A 70 -11.44 4.93 12.49
N LYS A 71 -11.15 5.53 13.66
CA LYS A 71 -12.22 5.95 14.57
C LYS A 71 -13.11 7.00 13.89
N PRO A 72 -14.44 6.86 14.01
CA PRO A 72 -15.35 7.97 13.71
C PRO A 72 -14.98 9.17 14.59
N ASP A 73 -15.16 10.37 14.06
CA ASP A 73 -15.03 11.61 14.84
C ASP A 73 -16.08 11.66 15.97
#